data_AF-A0A0F0CVG1-F1
#
_entry.id   AF-A0A0F0CVG1-F1
#
_cell.length_a   1.000
_cell.length_b   1.000
_cell.length_c   1.000
_cell.angle_alpha   90.00
_cell.angle_beta   90.00
_cell.angle_gamma   90.00
#
_symmetry.space_group_name_H-M   'P 1'
#
loop_
_entity.id
_entity.type
_entity.pdbx_description
1 polymer ?
#
loop_
_entity_poly.entity_id
_entity_poly.type
_entity_poly.pdbx_seq_one_letter_code
_entity_poly.pdbx_strand_id
1 'polypeptide(L)' 'MQIIYLHKRLYTPGLDQISRYLDTLGMTKGYLILFEIKPSSIIPWETRVKWEKISYQNKNITIVEM' A
#
# COMPACT_ATOMS: atom_id res chain seq x y z
N MET A 1 10.81 -6.37 -7.27
CA MET A 1 9.81 -5.84 -6.32
C MET A 1 9.11 -4.68 -7.01
N GLN A 2 7.81 -4.78 -7.27
CA GLN A 2 7.05 -3.76 -8.00
C GLN A 2 6.27 -2.91 -6.99
N ILE A 3 6.43 -1.59 -7.06
CA ILE A 3 5.81 -0.61 -6.15
C ILE A 3 4.74 0.14 -6.94
N ILE A 4 3.53 0.24 -6.40
CA ILE A 4 2.39 0.96 -7.00
C ILE A 4 2.07 2.17 -6.11
N TYR A 5 1.92 3.35 -6.72
CA TYR A 5 1.69 4.64 -6.04
C TYR A 5 0.21 5.00 -6.02
N LEU A 6 -0.40 5.12 -4.84
CA LEU A 6 -1.82 5.49 -4.74
C LEU A 6 -2.12 6.46 -3.58
N HIS A 7 -3.08 7.34 -3.81
CA HIS A 7 -3.62 8.27 -2.81
C HIS A 7 -4.57 7.53 -1.85
N LYS A 8 -4.65 7.94 -0.57
CA LYS A 8 -5.43 7.27 0.49
C LYS A 8 -6.89 6.98 0.14
N ARG A 9 -7.51 7.81 -0.72
CA ARG A 9 -8.89 7.62 -1.22
C ARG A 9 -9.07 6.40 -2.15
N LEU A 10 -7.98 5.78 -2.58
CA LEU A 10 -7.93 4.68 -3.55
C LEU A 10 -7.51 3.35 -2.90
N TYR A 11 -7.69 3.21 -1.58
CA TYR A 11 -7.32 2.01 -0.84
C TYR A 11 -7.86 0.71 -1.46
N THR A 12 -9.18 0.63 -1.65
CA THR A 12 -9.84 -0.55 -2.23
C THR A 12 -9.43 -0.82 -3.68
N PRO A 13 -9.50 0.14 -4.62
CA PRO A 13 -9.06 -0.12 -6.00
C PRO A 13 -7.56 -0.41 -6.11
N GLY A 14 -6.75 0.10 -5.19
CA GLY A 14 -5.32 -0.23 -5.11
C GLY A 14 -5.03 -1.66 -4.68
N LEU A 15 -5.81 -2.17 -3.73
CA LEU A 15 -5.75 -3.58 -3.32
C LEU A 15 -6.17 -4.52 -4.46
N ASP A 16 -7.22 -4.16 -5.21
CA ASP A 16 -7.61 -4.92 -6.39
C ASP A 16 -6.52 -4.94 -7.45
N GLN A 17 -5.90 -3.78 -7.71
CA GLN A 17 -4.82 -3.66 -8.68
C GLN A 17 -3.61 -4.50 -8.28
N ILE A 18 -3.12 -4.37 -7.05
CA ILE A 18 -1.95 -5.14 -6.60
C ILE A 18 -2.26 -6.64 -6.52
N SER A 19 -3.48 -7.03 -6.13
CA SER A 19 -3.89 -8.44 -6.12
C SER A 19 -3.77 -9.06 -7.51
N ARG A 20 -4.28 -8.38 -8.56
CA ARG A 20 -4.17 -8.84 -9.96
C ARG A 20 -2.73 -8.92 -10.45
N TYR A 21 -1.88 -7.95 -10.07
CA TYR A 21 -0.45 -8.01 -10.40
C TYR A 21 0.23 -9.20 -9.72
N LEU A 22 -0.09 -9.45 -8.45
CA LEU A 22 0.46 -10.59 -7.71
C LEU A 22 0.00 -11.91 -8.32
N ASP A 23 -1.26 -12.03 -8.75
CA ASP A 23 -1.77 -13.21 -9.47
C ASP A 23 -1.00 -13.44 -10.78
N THR A 24 -0.75 -12.38 -11.54
CA THR A 24 0.02 -12.46 -12.81
C THR A 24 1.44 -12.96 -12.59
N LEU A 25 2.05 -12.63 -11.45
CA LEU A 25 3.41 -13.01 -11.09
C LEU A 25 3.49 -14.34 -10.30
N GLY A 26 2.36 -14.98 -10.01
CA GLY A 26 2.30 -16.17 -9.15
C GLY A 26 2.76 -15.91 -7.71
N MET A 27 2.64 -14.67 -7.23
CA MET A 27 3.09 -14.24 -5.91
C MET A 27 1.93 -14.17 -4.91
N THR A 28 2.18 -14.55 -3.67
CA THR A 28 1.20 -14.49 -2.57
C THR A 28 1.48 -13.39 -1.55
N LYS A 29 2.56 -12.62 -1.77
CA LYS A 29 3.03 -11.54 -0.89
C LYS A 29 3.36 -10.30 -1.70
N GLY A 30 2.93 -9.13 -1.24
CA GLY A 30 3.21 -7.85 -1.90
C GLY A 30 3.19 -6.65 -0.97
N TYR A 31 3.65 -5.51 -1.49
CA TYR A 31 3.73 -4.25 -0.77
C TYR A 31 2.91 -3.17 -1.48
N LEU A 32 1.98 -2.54 -0.78
CA LEU A 32 1.23 -1.39 -1.26
C LEU A 32 1.75 -0.14 -0.54
N ILE A 33 2.32 0.82 -1.26
CA ILE A 33 2.83 2.06 -0.67
C ILE A 33 1.86 3.20 -0.97
N LEU A 34 1.31 3.80 0.08
CA LEU A 34 0.37 4.91 -0.01
C LEU A 34 1.07 6.19 0.42
N PHE A 35 1.09 7.19 -0.46
CA PHE A 35 1.69 8.49 -0.14
C PHE A 35 0.61 9.52 0.21
N GLU A 36 0.74 10.14 1.38
CA GLU A 36 -0.06 11.26 1.86
C GLU A 36 0.69 12.57 1.62
N ILE A 37 0.27 13.31 0.60
CA ILE A 37 0.89 14.58 0.15
C ILE A 37 0.56 15.75 1.11
N LYS A 38 0.32 15.49 2.40
CA LYS A 38 0.15 16.57 3.37
C LYS A 38 1.51 17.23 3.61
N PRO A 39 1.58 18.58 3.70
CA PRO A 39 2.82 19.26 3.99
C PRO A 39 3.38 18.86 5.36
N SER A 40 4.71 18.78 5.49
CA SER A 40 5.44 18.41 6.71
C SER A 40 5.11 19.32 7.90
N SER A 41 4.66 20.54 7.63
CA SER A 41 4.17 21.50 8.62
C SER A 41 2.90 21.06 9.37
N ILE A 42 2.18 20.05 8.86
CA ILE A 42 0.91 19.56 9.44
C ILE A 42 1.10 18.21 10.16
N ILE A 43 1.95 17.33 9.63
CA ILE A 43 2.22 16.01 10.22
C ILE A 43 3.75 15.81 10.26
N PRO A 44 4.37 15.68 11.45
CA PRO A 44 5.78 15.38 11.62
C PRO A 44 6.17 14.05 10.96
N TRP A 45 7.33 14.01 10.32
CA TRP A 45 7.81 12.85 9.54
C TRP A 45 7.94 11.59 10.40
N GLU A 46 8.24 11.76 11.69
CA GLU A 46 8.39 10.68 12.67
C GLU A 46 7.12 9.86 12.84
N THR A 47 5.97 10.47 12.56
CA THR A 47 4.62 9.88 12.77
C THR A 47 3.95 9.43 11.49
N ARG A 48 4.58 9.66 10.33
CA ARG A 48 3.99 9.37 9.01
C ARG A 48 4.07 7.92 8.60
N VAL A 49 5.18 7.25 8.91
CA VAL A 49 5.40 5.88 8.45
C VAL A 49 4.54 4.92 9.26
N LYS A 50 3.46 4.42 8.65
CA LYS A 50 2.59 3.40 9.23
C LYS A 50 2.70 2.12 8.44
N TRP A 51 2.88 1.02 9.16
CA TRP A 51 2.95 -0.32 8.59
C TRP A 51 1.71 -1.08 9.02
N GLU A 52 0.95 -1.56 8.04
CA GLU A 52 -0.21 -2.38 8.28
C GLU A 52 -0.07 -3.69 7.47
N LYS A 53 -0.40 -4.82 8.10
CA LYS A 53 -0.41 -6.12 7.41
C LYS A 53 -1.84 -6.57 7.29
N ILE A 54 -2.28 -6.81 6.07
CA ILE A 54 -3.63 -7.28 5.80
C ILE A 54 -3.60 -8.58 4.99
N SER A 55 -4.63 -9.40 5.17
CA SER A 55 -4.93 -10.53 4.30
C SER A 55 -6.06 -10.11 3.35
N TYR A 56 -5.80 -10.19 2.05
CA TYR A 56 -6.75 -9.81 1.01
C TYR A 56 -6.73 -10.84 -0.11
N GLN A 57 -7.88 -11.45 -0.42
CA GLN A 57 -8.00 -12.49 -1.46
C GLN A 57 -6.93 -13.61 -1.34
N ASN A 58 -6.73 -14.12 -0.12
CA ASN A 58 -5.69 -15.11 0.25
C ASN A 58 -4.23 -14.66 0.02
N LYS A 59 -3.98 -13.36 -0.17
CA LYS A 59 -2.65 -12.77 -0.30
C LYS A 59 -2.32 -11.94 0.92
N ASN A 60 -1.05 -11.97 1.32
CA ASN A 60 -0.55 -11.13 2.40
C ASN A 60 0.00 -9.84 1.81
N ILE A 61 -0.65 -8.72 2.12
CA ILE A 61 -0.26 -7.41 1.62
C ILE A 61 0.22 -6.57 2.80
N THR A 62 1.44 -6.05 2.69
CA THR A 62 1.96 -5.06 3.63
C THR A 62 1.71 -3.68 3.06
N ILE A 63 0.93 -2.89 3.77
CA ILE A 63 0.63 -1.51 3.41
C ILE A 63 1.60 -0.61 4.17
N VAL A 64 2.22 0.30 3.45
CA VAL A 64 3.12 1.31 4.01
C VAL A 64 2.53 2.68 3.69
N GLU A 65 2.00 3.37 4.69
CA GLU A 65 1.56 4.77 4.54
C GLU A 65 2.75 5.69 4.85
N MET A 66 2.99 6.72 4.01
CA MET A 66 4.06 7.72 4.17
C MET A 66 3.61 9.13 3.78
#